data_AF-A0A9D8LI78-F1
#
_entry.id   AF-A0A9D8LI78-F1
#
_cell.length_a   1.000
_cell.length_b   1.000
_cell.length_c   1.000
_cell.angle_alpha   90.00
_cell.angle_beta   90.00
_cell.angle_gamma   90.00
#
_symmetry.space_group_name_H-M   'P 1'
#
loop_
_entity.id
_entity.type
_entity.pdbx_description
1 polymer ?
#
loop_
_entity_poly.entity_id
_entity_poly.type
_entity_poly.pdbx_seq_one_letter_code
_entity_poly.pdbx_strand_id
1 'polypeptide(L)'
;GPVKATFKGKVELQDLDPPNGYRIAGEGEGGIAGFAKGGARVTLEDAEGGQTLLRYEVEAQVGGKLMQLGSRLIDSVSKKLADEFFANFAKAVSEG
;
A
#
# COMPACT_ATOMS: atom_id res chain seq x y z
N GLY A 1 11.66 -19.66 -6.09
CA GLY A 1 12.39 -19.09 -7.24
C GLY A 1 13.82 -18.76 -6.85
N PRO A 2 14.71 -18.41 -7.80
CA PRO A 2 16.15 -18.24 -7.60
C PRO A 2 16.55 -17.04 -6.74
N VAL A 3 15.59 -16.23 -6.28
CA VAL A 3 15.81 -15.13 -5.34
C VAL A 3 15.03 -15.45 -4.06
N LYS A 4 15.74 -15.85 -3.01
CA LYS A 4 15.24 -15.82 -1.63
C LYS A 4 15.79 -14.55 -0.98
N ALA A 5 14.90 -13.59 -0.72
CA ALA A 5 15.24 -12.38 0.00
C ALA A 5 14.28 -12.20 1.17
N THR A 6 14.82 -11.87 2.34
CA THR A 6 14.03 -11.44 3.49
C THR A 6 13.95 -9.94 3.44
N PHE A 7 12.72 -9.42 3.37
CA PHE A 7 12.49 -7.98 3.38
C PHE A 7 12.16 -7.54 4.80
N LYS A 8 12.91 -6.58 5.33
CA LYS A 8 12.55 -5.89 6.57
C LYS A 8 11.72 -4.68 6.19
N GLY A 9 10.48 -4.63 6.66
CA GLY A 9 9.55 -3.55 6.39
C GLY A 9 9.30 -2.70 7.62
N LYS A 10 9.13 -1.39 7.41
CA LYS A 10 8.60 -0.46 8.39
C LYS A 10 7.34 0.17 7.81
N VAL A 11 6.29 0.29 8.64
CA VAL A 11 5.04 0.95 8.28
C VAL A 11 4.73 1.99 9.33
N GLU A 12 4.32 3.17 8.88
CA GLU A 12 3.89 4.28 9.73
C GLU A 12 2.58 4.86 9.22
N LEU A 13 1.75 5.33 10.15
CA LEU A 13 0.63 6.20 9.85
C LEU A 13 1.07 7.64 10.06
N GLN A 14 0.81 8.48 9.06
CA GLN A 14 1.20 9.87 8.98
C GLN A 14 -0.03 10.70 8.56
N ASP A 15 0.05 12.02 8.69
CA ASP A 15 -1.00 12.95 8.25
C ASP A 15 -2.42 12.56 8.73
N LEU A 16 -2.53 12.11 9.98
CA LEU A 16 -3.80 11.70 10.58
C LEU A 16 -4.76 12.90 10.64
N ASP A 17 -5.93 12.76 10.01
CA ASP A 17 -7.02 13.73 10.06
C ASP A 17 -8.34 13.01 10.38
N PRO A 18 -8.57 12.60 11.64
CA PRO A 18 -9.79 11.88 12.00
C PRO A 18 -11.03 12.79 11.95
N PRO A 19 -12.18 12.33 11.39
CA PRO A 19 -12.43 11.01 10.80
C PRO A 19 -12.17 10.93 9.29
N ASN A 20 -11.64 11.99 8.67
CA ASN A 20 -11.59 12.21 7.23
C ASN A 20 -10.52 11.41 6.49
N GLY A 21 -9.44 10.98 7.14
CA GLY A 21 -8.39 10.23 6.45
C GLY A 21 -7.02 10.22 7.11
N TYR A 22 -6.07 9.64 6.40
CA TYR A 22 -4.67 9.52 6.82
C TYR A 22 -3.76 9.10 5.66
N ARG A 23 -2.45 9.09 5.90
CA ARG A 23 -1.46 8.53 5.00
C ARG A 23 -0.78 7.31 5.62
N ILE A 24 -0.71 6.22 4.88
CA ILE A 24 0.12 5.05 5.20
C ILE A 24 1.45 5.24 4.47
N ALA A 25 2.56 5.19 5.19
CA ALA A 25 3.90 5.18 4.61
C ALA A 25 4.58 3.85 4.93
N GLY A 26 5.11 3.19 3.91
CA GLY A 26 5.79 1.91 4.01
C GLY A 26 7.15 1.95 3.35
N GLU A 27 8.15 1.37 3.98
CA GLU A 27 9.45 1.10 3.35
C GLU A 27 9.90 -0.33 3.63
N GLY A 28 10.62 -0.91 2.68
CA GLY A 28 11.11 -2.27 2.73
C GLY A 28 12.51 -2.38 2.13
N GLU A 29 13.41 -3.05 2.82
CA GLU A 29 14.77 -3.32 2.37
C GLU A 29 15.02 -4.83 2.28
N GLY A 30 15.45 -5.29 1.11
CA GLY A 30 15.78 -6.69 0.80
C GLY A 30 17.27 -6.91 0.54
N GLY A 31 18.14 -6.00 0.99
CA GLY A 31 19.58 -6.03 0.74
C GLY A 31 19.91 -6.03 -0.75
N ILE A 32 20.59 -7.08 -1.24
CA ILE A 32 21.00 -7.20 -2.66
C ILE A 32 19.79 -7.24 -3.62
N ALA A 33 18.62 -7.68 -3.15
CA ALA A 33 17.41 -7.68 -3.96
C ALA A 33 16.95 -6.24 -4.30
N GLY A 34 17.21 -5.28 -3.41
CA GLY A 34 16.84 -3.88 -3.58
C GLY A 34 15.96 -3.37 -2.45
N PHE A 35 15.27 -2.27 -2.71
CA PHE A 35 14.39 -1.61 -1.76
C PHE A 35 13.07 -1.21 -2.43
N ALA A 36 12.04 -1.06 -1.61
CA ALA A 36 10.76 -0.48 -2.01
C ALA A 36 10.38 0.57 -0.97
N LYS A 37 9.93 1.74 -1.42
CA LYS A 37 9.25 2.73 -0.61
C LYS A 37 7.90 2.98 -1.24
N GLY A 38 6.88 3.17 -0.45
CA GLY A 38 5.56 3.47 -0.97
C GLY A 38 4.69 4.10 0.08
N GLY A 39 3.57 4.62 -0.36
CA GLY A 39 2.56 5.12 0.53
C GLY A 39 1.19 5.10 -0.11
N ALA A 40 0.18 5.16 0.73
CA ALA A 40 -1.20 5.32 0.31
C ALA A 40 -1.82 6.48 1.09
N ARG A 41 -2.36 7.47 0.38
CA ARG A 41 -3.25 8.46 1.00
C ARG A 41 -4.66 7.87 0.99
N VAL A 42 -5.31 7.85 2.14
CA VAL A 42 -6.68 7.36 2.32
C VAL A 42 -7.55 8.55 2.70
N THR A 43 -8.66 8.74 1.99
CA THR A 43 -9.71 9.69 2.36
C THR A 43 -11.03 8.96 2.55
N LEU A 44 -11.78 9.41 3.54
CA LEU A 44 -13.06 8.88 3.96
C LEU A 44 -14.07 10.02 3.84
N GLU A 45 -15.12 9.78 3.06
CA GLU A 45 -16.19 10.74 2.80
C GLU A 45 -17.54 10.08 3.08
N ASP A 46 -18.51 10.86 3.56
CA ASP A 46 -19.88 10.36 3.67
C ASP A 46 -20.45 10.07 2.28
N ALA A 47 -21.15 8.94 2.16
CA ALA A 47 -21.83 8.51 0.96
C ALA A 47 -23.32 8.26 1.23
N GLU A 48 -24.09 8.09 0.15
CA GLU A 48 -25.53 7.86 0.25
C GLU A 48 -25.86 6.62 1.09
N GLY A 49 -27.01 6.67 1.77
CA GLY A 49 -27.47 5.55 2.61
C GLY A 49 -26.68 5.34 3.90
N GLY A 50 -25.94 6.37 4.37
CA GLY A 50 -25.13 6.28 5.58
C GLY A 50 -23.87 5.43 5.41
N GLN A 51 -23.42 5.27 4.17
CA GLN A 51 -22.19 4.57 3.83
C GLN A 51 -20.98 5.51 3.92
N THR A 52 -19.78 4.95 3.96
CA THR A 52 -18.54 5.71 3.83
C THR A 52 -17.88 5.36 2.51
N LEU A 53 -17.60 6.37 1.70
CA LEU A 53 -16.77 6.24 0.52
C LEU A 53 -15.30 6.32 0.94
N LEU A 54 -14.58 5.23 0.74
CA LEU A 54 -13.12 5.18 0.89
C LEU A 54 -12.47 5.40 -0.47
N ARG A 55 -11.70 6.49 -0.60
CA ARG A 55 -10.79 6.71 -1.73
C ARG A 55 -9.36 6.50 -1.27
N TYR A 56 -8.54 6.02 -2.19
CA TYR A 56 -7.12 5.87 -1.92
C TYR A 56 -6.28 6.22 -3.15
N GLU A 57 -5.10 6.77 -2.90
CA GLU A 57 -4.09 7.06 -3.91
C GLU A 57 -2.78 6.42 -3.46
N VAL A 58 -2.24 5.53 -4.30
CA VAL A 58 -0.99 4.80 -3.99
C VAL A 58 0.15 5.35 -4.81
N GLU A 59 1.29 5.53 -4.15
CA GLU A 59 2.56 5.77 -4.81
C GLU A 59 3.60 4.75 -4.35
N ALA A 60 4.48 4.34 -5.25
CA ALA A 60 5.54 3.40 -4.95
C ALA A 60 6.79 3.72 -5.77
N GLN A 61 7.94 3.60 -5.11
CA GLN A 61 9.26 3.71 -5.68
C GLN A 61 10.03 2.43 -5.35
N VAL A 62 10.47 1.74 -6.39
CA VAL A 62 11.28 0.52 -6.26
C VAL A 62 12.64 0.76 -6.87
N GLY A 63 13.68 0.28 -6.19
CA GLY A 63 15.07 0.43 -6.62
C GLY A 63 15.89 -0.85 -6.46
N GLY A 64 17.04 -0.89 -7.12
CA GLY A 64 17.97 -2.03 -7.08
C GLY A 64 17.64 -3.12 -8.10
N LYS A 65 18.06 -4.36 -7.83
CA LYS A 65 17.90 -5.47 -8.78
C LYS A 65 16.44 -5.81 -9.08
N LEU A 66 15.52 -5.48 -8.18
CA LEU A 66 14.07 -5.61 -8.40
C LEU A 66 13.57 -4.83 -9.63
N MET A 67 14.17 -3.68 -9.97
CA MET A 67 13.78 -2.92 -11.17
C MET A 67 14.02 -3.68 -12.46
N GLN A 68 14.94 -4.66 -12.47
CA GLN A 68 15.26 -5.46 -13.65
C GLN A 68 14.09 -6.38 -14.05
N LEU A 69 13.10 -6.56 -13.18
CA LEU A 69 11.86 -7.28 -13.48
C LEU A 69 10.91 -6.47 -14.40
N GLY A 70 11.16 -5.16 -14.56
CA GLY A 70 10.39 -4.27 -15.43
C GLY A 70 9.22 -3.59 -14.71
N SER A 71 8.98 -2.31 -15.04
CA SER A 71 7.95 -1.47 -14.42
C SER A 71 6.56 -2.07 -14.48
N ARG A 72 6.17 -2.63 -15.64
CA ARG A 72 4.84 -3.26 -15.83
C ARG A 72 4.55 -4.38 -14.83
N LEU A 73 5.52 -5.25 -14.54
CA LEU A 73 5.34 -6.33 -13.59
C LEU A 73 5.16 -5.77 -12.18
N ILE A 74 6.01 -4.80 -11.80
CA ILE A 74 5.95 -4.13 -10.51
C ILE A 74 4.59 -3.45 -10.32
N ASP A 75 4.13 -2.68 -11.31
CA ASP A 75 2.86 -1.96 -11.25
C ASP A 75 1.68 -2.93 -11.10
N SER A 76 1.66 -4.05 -11.84
CA SER A 76 0.59 -5.04 -11.76
C SER A 76 0.50 -5.73 -10.39
N VAL A 77 1.65 -6.05 -9.79
CA VAL A 77 1.70 -6.67 -8.46
C VAL A 77 1.32 -5.66 -7.38
N SER A 78 1.82 -4.42 -7.46
CA SER A 78 1.47 -3.34 -6.54
C SER A 78 -0.04 -3.06 -6.54
N LYS A 79 -0.64 -2.98 -7.73
CA LYS A 79 -2.10 -2.78 -7.86
C LYS A 79 -2.89 -3.91 -7.21
N LYS A 80 -2.52 -5.17 -7.50
CA LYS A 80 -3.18 -6.33 -6.91
C LYS A 80 -3.09 -6.32 -5.38
N LEU A 81 -1.92 -5.99 -4.82
CA LEU A 81 -1.74 -5.92 -3.37
C LEU A 81 -2.54 -4.78 -2.73
N ALA A 82 -2.65 -3.63 -3.41
CA ALA A 82 -3.50 -2.53 -2.95
C ALA A 82 -4.98 -2.92 -2.93
N ASP A 83 -5.46 -3.55 -4.02
CA ASP A 83 -6.84 -4.05 -4.11
C ASP A 83 -7.14 -5.07 -2.99
N GLU A 84 -6.24 -6.02 -2.75
CA GLU A 84 -6.37 -7.01 -1.66
C GLU A 84 -6.34 -6.34 -0.27
N PHE A 85 -5.45 -5.38 -0.04
CA PHE A 85 -5.38 -4.65 1.22
C PHE A 85 -6.69 -3.93 1.54
N PHE A 86 -7.20 -3.12 0.61
CA PHE A 86 -8.41 -2.33 0.86
C PHE A 86 -9.67 -3.20 0.91
N ALA A 87 -9.73 -4.31 0.16
CA ALA A 87 -10.80 -5.30 0.32
C ALA A 87 -10.80 -5.92 1.74
N ASN A 88 -9.62 -6.30 2.24
CA ASN A 88 -9.48 -6.84 3.60
C ASN A 88 -9.76 -5.78 4.67
N PHE A 89 -9.33 -4.53 4.46
CA PHE A 89 -9.59 -3.41 5.37
C PHE A 89 -11.09 -3.13 5.46
N ALA A 90 -11.78 -2.98 4.32
CA ALA A 90 -13.22 -2.75 4.27
C ALA A 90 -13.99 -3.84 5.00
N LYS A 91 -13.60 -5.11 4.81
CA LYS A 91 -14.16 -6.23 5.56
C LYS A 91 -13.93 -6.10 7.07
N ALA A 92 -12.69 -5.84 7.49
CA ALA A 92 -12.32 -5.76 8.90
C ALA A 92 -13.05 -4.63 9.66
N VAL A 93 -13.30 -3.50 9.00
CA VAL A 93 -14.01 -2.36 9.62
C VAL A 93 -15.53 -2.45 9.51
N SER A 94 -16.06 -3.24 8.58
CA SER A 94 -17.52 -3.47 8.45
C SER A 94 -18.03 -4.57 9.38
N GLU A 95 -17.14 -5.43 9.88
CA GLU A 95 -17.46 -6.48 10.87
C GLU A 95 -17.44 -5.95 12.33
N GLY A 96 -17.04 -4.69 12.53
CA GLY A 96 -16.91 -4.02 13.85
C GLY A 96 -18.11 -3.17 14.25
#